data_AF-A0A0A1TLX0-F1
#
_entry.id   AF-A0A0A1TLX0-F1
#
_cell.length_a   1.000
_cell.length_b   1.000
_cell.length_c   1.000
_cell.angle_alpha   90.00
_cell.angle_beta   90.00
_cell.angle_gamma   90.00
#
_symmetry.space_group_name_H-M   'P 1'
#
loop_
_entity.id
_entity.type
_entity.pdbx_description
1 polymer ?
#
loop_
_entity_poly.entity_id
_entity_poly.type
_entity_poly.pdbx_seq_one_letter_code
_entity_poly.pdbx_strand_id
1 'polypeptide(L)'
;MINMLTRLGLWHKIEERGGLEADLIGLDLSICQRQLMSIARAVIHHIHTDSKLALMDEITSHMDSDTARLAQNLIDEVFKDCTVIAVAHREESLPTWMPYFVWTLVRWYLLLKPQRSHLRLH
;
A
#
# COMPACT_ATOMS: atom_id res chain seq x y z
N MET A 1 9.89 3.89 12.25
CA MET A 1 10.19 4.51 10.94
C MET A 1 11.27 3.72 10.19
N ILE A 2 12.50 3.60 10.70
CA ILE A 2 13.63 2.94 10.01
C ILE A 2 13.29 1.54 9.50
N ASN A 3 12.80 0.65 10.37
CA ASN A 3 12.39 -0.72 9.98
C ASN A 3 11.39 -0.73 8.80
N MET A 4 10.45 0.23 8.75
CA MET A 4 9.49 0.32 7.66
C MET A 4 10.16 0.75 6.35
N LEU A 5 11.05 1.74 6.41
CA LEU A 5 11.84 2.18 5.25
C LEU A 5 12.77 1.07 4.76
N THR A 6 13.30 0.24 5.66
CA THR A 6 14.10 -0.95 5.30
C THR A 6 13.22 -1.99 4.61
N ARG A 7 12.03 -2.30 5.15
CA ARG A 7 11.07 -3.23 4.52
C ARG A 7 10.70 -2.79 3.11
N LEU A 8 10.55 -1.48 2.86
CA LEU A 8 10.22 -0.93 1.54
C LEU A 8 11.45 -0.68 0.64
N GLY A 9 12.66 -1.08 1.06
CA GLY A 9 13.88 -0.87 0.27
C GLY A 9 14.31 0.60 0.11
N LEU A 10 13.77 1.51 0.93
CA LEU A 10 14.07 2.94 0.88
C LEU A 10 15.26 3.34 1.78
N TRP A 11 15.54 2.56 2.83
CA TRP A 11 16.48 2.97 3.88
C TRP A 11 17.86 3.31 3.35
N HIS A 12 18.46 2.45 2.52
CA HIS A 12 19.81 2.65 2.00
C HIS A 12 19.98 4.00 1.28
N LYS A 13 19.00 4.39 0.46
CA LYS A 13 19.04 5.66 -0.29
C LYS A 13 18.86 6.87 0.62
N ILE A 14 18.08 6.73 1.70
CA ILE A 14 17.85 7.81 2.67
C ILE A 14 19.07 7.97 3.57
N GLU A 15 19.65 6.86 4.03
CA GLU A 15 20.85 6.83 4.87
C GLU A 15 22.05 7.49 4.18
N GLU A 16 22.30 7.19 2.89
CA GLU A 16 23.34 7.83 2.08
C GLU A 16 23.21 9.35 1.98
N ARG A 17 22.01 9.91 2.19
CA ARG A 17 21.71 11.34 2.05
C ARG A 17 21.54 12.06 3.38
N GLY A 18 21.91 11.45 4.51
CA GLY A 18 21.82 12.06 5.83
C GLY A 18 20.72 11.49 6.73
N GLY A 19 20.09 10.38 6.32
CA GLY A 19 19.14 9.65 7.15
C GLY A 19 17.80 10.37 7.31
N LEU A 20 17.16 10.20 8.47
CA LEU A 20 15.85 10.80 8.77
C LEU A 20 15.88 12.33 8.91
N GLU A 21 17.06 12.91 9.11
CA GLU A 21 17.28 14.35 9.24
C GLU A 21 17.53 15.02 7.88
N ALA A 22 17.61 14.25 6.80
CA ALA A 22 17.83 14.77 5.46
C ALA A 22 16.62 15.58 4.98
N ASP A 23 16.88 16.70 4.29
CA ASP A 23 15.81 17.47 3.66
C ASP A 23 15.12 16.62 2.57
N LEU A 24 13.83 16.37 2.78
CA LEU A 24 12.97 15.62 1.87
C LEU A 24 12.94 16.23 0.46
N ILE A 25 13.15 17.54 0.33
CA ILE A 25 13.21 18.24 -0.95
C ILE A 25 14.51 17.92 -1.71
N GLY A 26 15.61 17.66 -0.99
CA GLY A 26 16.93 17.33 -1.56
C GLY A 26 17.16 15.83 -1.86
N LEU A 27 16.17 14.97 -1.60
CA LEU A 27 16.32 13.51 -1.65
C LEU A 27 16.17 12.88 -3.06
N ASP A 28 15.87 13.67 -4.10
CA ASP A 28 15.65 13.23 -5.50
C ASP A 28 15.04 11.83 -5.62
N LEU A 29 13.90 11.66 -4.95
CA LEU A 29 13.19 10.39 -4.98
C LEU A 29 12.57 10.19 -6.36
N SER A 30 12.59 8.97 -6.87
CA SER A 30 11.78 8.62 -8.04
C SER A 30 10.29 8.68 -7.68
N ILE A 31 9.41 8.66 -8.68
CA ILE A 31 7.96 8.63 -8.44
C ILE A 31 7.58 7.41 -7.57
N CYS A 32 8.12 6.22 -7.92
CA CYS A 32 7.94 5.00 -7.14
C CYS A 32 8.40 5.17 -5.68
N GLN A 33 9.58 5.75 -5.45
CA GLN A 33 10.11 5.96 -4.10
C GLN A 33 9.27 6.96 -3.29
N ARG A 34 8.70 7.99 -3.92
CA ARG A 34 7.75 8.89 -3.27
C ARG A 34 6.46 8.18 -2.89
N GLN A 35 5.94 7.29 -3.73
CA GLN A 35 4.77 6.47 -3.40
C GLN A 35 5.06 5.55 -2.20
N LEU A 36 6.21 4.86 -2.20
CA LEU A 36 6.65 4.03 -1.07
C LEU A 36 6.80 4.84 0.22
N MET A 37 7.35 6.07 0.14
CA MET A 37 7.43 6.96 1.29
C MET A 37 6.03 7.35 1.81
N SER A 38 5.08 7.60 0.90
CA SER A 38 3.68 7.87 1.26
C SER A 38 3.05 6.67 1.99
N ILE A 39 3.25 5.45 1.47
CA ILE A 39 2.80 4.21 2.14
C ILE A 39 3.42 4.07 3.52
N ALA A 40 4.74 4.25 3.65
CA ALA A 40 5.43 4.15 4.93
C ALA A 40 4.82 5.11 5.96
N ARG A 41 4.55 6.35 5.55
CA ARG A 41 3.90 7.36 6.41
C ARG A 41 2.49 6.95 6.80
N ALA A 42 1.67 6.48 5.87
CA ALA A 42 0.31 6.04 6.14
C ALA A 42 0.28 4.87 7.13
N VAL A 43 1.16 3.88 6.94
CA VAL A 43 1.30 2.73 7.83
C VAL A 43 1.72 3.16 9.23
N ILE A 44 2.74 4.00 9.35
CA ILE A 44 3.22 4.48 10.65
C ILE A 44 2.13 5.29 11.34
N HIS A 45 1.47 6.19 10.62
CA HIS A 45 0.34 6.94 11.17
C HIS A 45 -0.74 6.00 11.70
N HIS A 46 -1.15 5.00 10.92
CA HIS A 46 -2.14 4.00 11.35
C HIS A 46 -1.70 3.27 12.63
N ILE A 47 -0.46 2.76 12.68
CA ILE A 47 0.07 2.05 13.86
C ILE A 47 0.01 2.91 15.13
N HIS A 48 0.25 4.22 15.02
CA HIS A 48 0.26 5.12 16.19
C HIS A 48 -1.12 5.66 16.58
N THR A 49 -2.06 5.73 15.64
CA THR A 49 -3.36 6.38 15.84
C THR A 49 -4.53 5.41 15.84
N ASP A 50 -4.29 4.14 15.49
CA ASP A 50 -5.33 3.12 15.30
C ASP A 50 -6.45 3.60 14.35
N SER A 51 -6.04 4.23 13.24
CA SER A 51 -6.95 4.84 12.25
C SER A 51 -7.94 3.81 11.69
N LYS A 52 -9.24 4.11 11.73
CA LYS A 52 -10.31 3.19 11.27
C LYS A 52 -10.73 3.35 9.81
N LEU A 53 -10.20 4.36 9.12
CA LEU A 53 -10.42 4.62 7.70
C LEU A 53 -9.09 4.89 7.00
N ALA A 54 -8.86 4.24 5.85
CA ALA A 54 -7.73 4.49 4.97
C ALA A 54 -8.24 4.74 3.55
N LEU A 55 -7.79 5.84 2.93
CA LEU A 55 -8.07 6.17 1.54
C LEU A 55 -6.81 5.91 0.71
N MET A 56 -6.98 5.19 -0.40
CA MET A 56 -5.88 4.70 -1.23
C MET A 56 -6.15 5.02 -2.70
N ASP A 57 -5.40 5.94 -3.27
CA ASP A 57 -5.53 6.31 -4.69
C ASP A 57 -4.30 5.84 -5.47
N GLU A 58 -4.51 4.89 -6.40
CA GLU A 58 -3.49 4.37 -7.32
C GLU A 58 -2.12 4.05 -6.70
N ILE A 59 -2.12 3.44 -5.52
CA ILE A 59 -0.92 3.35 -4.67
C ILE A 59 0.26 2.62 -5.33
N THR A 60 0.00 1.64 -6.20
CA THR A 60 1.03 0.80 -6.82
C THR A 60 1.23 1.06 -8.32
N SER A 61 0.70 2.17 -8.86
CA SER A 61 0.70 2.42 -10.31
C SER A 61 2.10 2.62 -10.92
N HIS A 62 3.05 3.16 -10.16
CA HIS A 62 4.42 3.42 -10.64
C HIS A 62 5.45 2.37 -10.18
N MET A 63 4.99 1.28 -9.58
CA MET A 63 5.85 0.23 -9.03
C MET A 63 5.99 -0.93 -10.02
N ASP A 64 7.18 -1.52 -10.08
CA ASP A 64 7.37 -2.83 -10.70
C ASP A 64 6.61 -3.91 -9.93
N SER A 65 6.50 -5.11 -10.50
CA SER A 65 5.71 -6.20 -9.94
C SER A 65 6.15 -6.64 -8.54
N ASP A 66 7.46 -6.67 -8.26
CA ASP A 66 7.96 -7.14 -6.97
C ASP A 66 7.74 -6.07 -5.89
N THR A 67 8.03 -4.81 -6.21
CA THR A 67 7.78 -3.68 -5.32
C THR A 67 6.28 -3.51 -5.02
N ALA A 68 5.42 -3.66 -6.03
CA ALA A 68 3.96 -3.60 -5.86
C ALA A 68 3.46 -4.73 -4.95
N ARG A 69 3.94 -5.97 -5.14
CA ARG A 69 3.58 -7.10 -4.29
C ARG A 69 4.00 -6.87 -2.84
N LEU A 70 5.20 -6.33 -2.62
CA LEU A 70 5.69 -6.00 -1.29
C LEU A 70 4.80 -4.96 -0.61
N ALA A 71 4.46 -3.87 -1.33
CA ALA A 71 3.59 -2.82 -0.81
C ALA A 71 2.18 -3.34 -0.50
N GLN A 72 1.61 -4.18 -1.36
CA GLN A 72 0.29 -4.80 -1.13
C GLN A 72 0.28 -5.72 0.08
N ASN A 73 1.30 -6.57 0.25
CA ASN A 73 1.41 -7.43 1.42
C ASN A 73 1.44 -6.61 2.72
N LEU A 74 2.15 -5.48 2.71
CA LEU A 74 2.20 -4.57 3.84
C LEU A 74 0.83 -3.92 4.12
N ILE A 75 0.13 -3.51 3.07
CA ILE A 75 -1.22 -2.93 3.17
C ILE A 75 -2.20 -3.96 3.75
N ASP A 76 -2.19 -5.18 3.23
CA ASP A 76 -3.05 -6.28 3.68
C ASP A 76 -2.76 -6.68 5.14
N GLU A 77 -1.50 -6.59 5.58
CA GLU A 77 -1.10 -6.86 6.97
C GLU A 77 -1.59 -5.76 7.91
N VAL A 78 -1.36 -4.49 7.56
CA VAL A 78 -1.54 -3.35 8.47
C VAL A 78 -3.00 -2.89 8.52
N PHE A 79 -3.70 -2.86 7.39
CA PHE A 79 -5.02 -2.23 7.29
C PHE A 79 -6.18 -3.23 7.31
N LYS A 80 -5.92 -4.50 7.66
CA LYS A 80 -6.93 -5.57 7.64
C LYS A 80 -8.18 -5.27 8.47
N ASP A 81 -8.00 -4.61 9.61
CA ASP A 81 -9.07 -4.25 10.55
C ASP A 81 -9.55 -2.79 10.34
N CYS A 82 -9.15 -2.16 9.24
CA CYS A 82 -9.49 -0.79 8.87
C CYS A 82 -10.47 -0.80 7.69
N THR A 83 -11.37 0.18 7.64
CA THR A 83 -12.15 0.41 6.43
C THR A 83 -11.23 1.01 5.38
N VAL A 84 -10.94 0.29 4.29
CA VAL A 84 -10.14 0.82 3.19
C VAL A 84 -11.05 1.20 2.02
N ILE A 85 -10.91 2.43 1.55
CA ILE A 85 -11.49 2.89 0.28
C ILE A 85 -10.33 3.00 -0.70
N ALA A 86 -10.34 2.17 -1.74
CA ALA A 86 -9.27 2.14 -2.72
C ALA A 86 -9.79 2.38 -4.14
N VAL A 87 -9.05 3.18 -4.92
CA VAL A 87 -9.25 3.38 -6.36
C VAL A 87 -8.07 2.73 -7.08
N ALA A 88 -8.38 1.84 -8.01
CA ALA A 88 -7.38 1.14 -8.81
C ALA A 88 -7.87 0.89 -10.23
N HIS A 89 -6.95 0.98 -11.20
CA HIS A 89 -7.20 0.61 -12.59
C HIS A 89 -7.05 -0.89 -12.86
N ARG A 90 -6.37 -1.61 -11.97
CA ARG A 90 -6.09 -3.05 -12.09
C ARG A 90 -6.56 -3.77 -10.85
N GLU A 91 -7.24 -4.90 -11.02
CA GLU A 91 -7.80 -5.68 -9.92
C GLU A 91 -6.70 -6.21 -8.99
N GLU A 92 -5.53 -6.54 -9.53
CA GLU A 92 -4.38 -7.02 -8.76
C GLU A 92 -3.79 -5.95 -7.83
N SER A 93 -4.23 -4.70 -7.95
CA SER A 93 -3.79 -3.60 -7.08
C SER A 93 -4.70 -3.41 -5.86
N LEU A 94 -5.80 -4.16 -5.76
CA LEU A 94 -6.75 -4.07 -4.66
C LEU A 94 -6.42 -5.06 -3.52
N PRO A 95 -6.69 -4.69 -2.25
CA PRO A 95 -6.57 -5.60 -1.11
C PRO A 95 -7.36 -6.89 -1.31
N THR A 96 -6.76 -8.01 -0.94
CA THR A 96 -7.31 -9.34 -1.29
C THR A 96 -8.56 -9.71 -0.51
N TRP A 97 -8.76 -9.10 0.65
CA TRP A 97 -9.81 -9.44 1.63
C TRP A 97 -11.08 -8.60 1.47
N MET A 98 -11.06 -7.55 0.63
CA MET A 98 -12.20 -6.64 0.49
C MET A 98 -13.07 -6.95 -0.72
N PRO A 99 -14.40 -6.78 -0.61
CA PRO A 99 -15.22 -6.61 -1.78
C PRO A 99 -14.87 -5.29 -2.48
N TYR A 100 -15.05 -5.24 -3.79
CA TYR A 100 -14.76 -4.04 -4.58
C TYR A 100 -15.87 -3.76 -5.59
N PHE A 101 -15.99 -2.48 -5.96
CA PHE A 101 -16.92 -2.06 -6.99
C PHE A 101 -16.18 -1.86 -8.30
N VAL A 102 -16.76 -2.37 -9.39
CA VAL A 102 -16.33 -2.04 -10.75
C VAL A 102 -17.26 -0.96 -11.28
N TRP A 103 -16.68 0.17 -11.64
CA TRP A 103 -17.39 1.25 -12.31
C TRP A 103 -17.15 1.19 -13.82
N THR A 104 -18.23 1.11 -14.58
CA THR A 104 -18.22 1.33 -16.03
C THR A 104 -19.01 2.59 -16.37
N LEU A 105 -18.83 3.14 -17.58
CA LEU A 105 -19.42 4.41 -18.04
C LEU A 105 -20.91 4.62 -17.73
N VAL A 106 -21.67 3.54 -17.55
CA VAL A 106 -23.12 3.58 -17.30
C VAL A 106 -23.59 2.71 -16.12
N ARG A 107 -22.71 1.95 -15.45
CA ARG A 107 -23.17 0.99 -14.43
C ARG A 107 -22.12 0.69 -13.35
N TRP A 108 -22.62 0.32 -12.18
CA TRP A 108 -21.84 -0.15 -11.04
C TRP A 108 -22.12 -1.63 -10.79
N TYR A 109 -21.06 -2.39 -10.51
CA TYR A 109 -21.13 -3.80 -10.15
C TYR A 109 -20.35 -4.04 -8.85
N LEU A 110 -21.00 -4.64 -7.84
CA LEU A 110 -20.31 -5.13 -6.66
C LEU A 110 -19.75 -6.52 -6.94
N LEU A 111 -18.44 -6.70 -6.82
CA LEU A 111 -17.78 -7.99 -6.90
C LEU A 111 -17.27 -8.39 -5.52
N LEU A 112 -17.70 -9.56 -5.05
CA LEU A 112 -17.19 -10.19 -3.84
C LEU A 112 -16.02 -11.09 -4.24
N LYS A 113 -14.83 -10.86 -3.67
CA LYS A 113 -13.74 -11.84 -3.76
C LYS A 113 -14.18 -13.12 -3.02
N PRO A 114 -14.00 -14.33 -3.59
CA PRO A 114 -14.23 -15.55 -2.84
C PRO A 114 -13.32 -15.53 -1.60
N GLN A 115 -13.92 -15.59 -0.42
CA GLN A 115 -13.17 -15.86 0.82
C GLN A 115 -12.38 -17.15 0.58
N ARG A 116 -11.05 -17.10 0.70
CA ARG A 116 -10.22 -18.32 0.73
C ARG A 116 -10.59 -19.12 1.98
N SER A 117 -11.68 -19.88 1.90
CA SER A 117 -12.03 -20.89 2.88
C SER A 117 -10.88 -21.87 2.97
N HIS A 118 -10.41 -22.11 4.18
CA HIS A 118 -9.50 -23.18 4.55
C HIS A 118 -9.81 -24.49 3.80
N LEU A 119 -9.15 -24.73 2.68
CA LEU A 119 -8.96 -26.07 2.12
C LEU A 119 -7.59 -26.54 2.61
N ARG A 120 -7.53 -26.92 3.89
CA ARG A 120 -6.59 -27.96 4.31
C ARG A 120 -7.14 -29.25 3.71
N LEU A 121 -6.53 -29.71 2.63
CA LEU A 121 -6.68 -31.10 2.21
C LEU A 121 -5.94 -31.94 3.25
N HIS A 122 -6.70 -32.83 3.91
CA HIS A 122 -6.18 -33.95 4.69
C HIS A 122 -5.41 -34.92 3.79
#